data_AF-A0A1J5IT60-F1
#
_entry.id   AF-A0A1J5IT60-F1
#
_cell.length_a   1.000
_cell.length_b   1.000
_cell.length_c   1.000
_cell.angle_alpha   90.00
_cell.angle_beta   90.00
_cell.angle_gamma   90.00
#
_symmetry.space_group_name_H-M   'P 1'
#
loop_
_entity.id
_entity.type
_entity.pdbx_description
1 polymer ?
#
loop_
_entity_poly.entity_id
_entity_poly.type
_entity_poly.pdbx_seq_one_letter_code
_entity_poly.pdbx_strand_id
1 'polypeptide(L)' 'MSKPLTKTALLATAKTLDIKGLSKKTKPEIIHAIQLAEGNVDCFGKIPTCTLNDCMFRADCIPA' A
#
# COMPACT_ATOMS: atom_id res chain seq x y z
N MET A 1 1.32 -14.86 10.73
CA MET A 1 2.53 -14.57 9.93
C MET A 1 2.14 -13.62 8.82
N SER A 2 2.46 -12.33 8.95
CA SER A 2 2.14 -11.31 7.94
C SER A 2 3.13 -11.45 6.79
N LYS A 3 2.68 -12.03 5.67
CA LYS A 3 3.50 -12.27 4.48
C LYS A 3 3.90 -10.91 3.86
N PRO A 4 5.16 -10.73 3.40
CA PRO A 4 5.57 -9.48 2.75
C PRO A 4 4.69 -9.17 1.55
N LEU A 5 4.33 -7.89 1.40
CA LEU A 5 3.33 -7.47 0.43
C LEU A 5 3.96 -7.42 -0.96
N THR A 6 3.55 -8.34 -1.83
CA THR A 6 4.09 -8.43 -3.19
C THR A 6 3.39 -7.45 -4.13
N LYS A 7 4.06 -7.03 -5.21
CA LYS A 7 3.46 -6.18 -6.25
C LYS A 7 2.20 -6.81 -6.85
N THR A 8 2.18 -8.14 -7.04
CA THR A 8 1.01 -8.85 -7.55
C THR A 8 -0.18 -8.78 -6.60
N ALA A 9 0.04 -8.92 -5.29
CA ALA A 9 -1.02 -8.77 -4.29
C ALA A 9 -1.58 -7.35 -4.28
N LEU A 10 -0.71 -6.33 -4.34
CA LEU A 10 -1.12 -4.93 -4.45
C LEU A 10 -1.96 -4.65 -5.70
N LEU A 11 -1.58 -5.20 -6.86
CA LEU A 11 -2.37 -5.06 -8.08
C LEU A 11 -3.72 -5.77 -7.98
N ALA A 12 -3.83 -6.87 -7.23
CA ALA A 12 -5.10 -7.53 -6.97
C ALA A 12 -6.01 -6.65 -6.09
N THR A 13 -5.49 -6.06 -5.01
CA THR A 13 -6.23 -5.09 -4.17
C THR A 13 -6.65 -3.86 -4.96
N ALA A 14 -5.76 -3.32 -5.80
CA ALA A 14 -6.11 -2.19 -6.65
C ALA A 14 -7.28 -2.50 -7.61
N LYS A 15 -7.34 -3.72 -8.14
CA LYS A 15 -8.46 -4.16 -8.99
C LYS A 15 -9.78 -4.24 -8.23
N THR A 16 -9.78 -4.65 -6.96
CA THR A 16 -11.02 -4.69 -6.15
C THR A 16 -11.55 -3.29 -5.86
N LEU A 17 -10.68 -2.27 -5.92
CA LEU A 17 -11.01 -0.85 -5.76
C LEU A 17 -11.24 -0.12 -7.10
N ASP A 18 -11.39 -0.87 -8.21
CA ASP A 18 -11.51 -0.36 -9.60
C ASP A 18 -10.37 0.57 -10.06
N ILE A 19 -9.20 0.52 -9.42
CA ILE A 19 -8.04 1.33 -9.80
C ILE A 19 -7.33 0.71 -11.01
N LYS A 20 -7.25 1.46 -12.09
CA LYS A 20 -6.65 1.04 -13.37
C LYS A 20 -5.30 1.72 -13.61
N GLY A 21 -4.47 1.16 -14.49
CA GLY A 21 -3.22 1.78 -14.92
C GLY A 21 -2.00 1.59 -14.00
N LEU A 22 -2.10 0.74 -12.98
CA LEU A 22 -1.04 0.56 -11.97
C LEU A 22 0.06 -0.44 -12.35
N SER A 23 -0.11 -1.23 -13.41
CA SER A 23 0.84 -2.31 -13.77
C SER A 23 2.29 -1.82 -13.98
N LYS A 24 2.43 -0.59 -14.52
CA LYS A 24 3.73 0.06 -14.79
C LYS A 24 4.27 0.88 -13.60
N LYS A 25 3.48 1.01 -12.52
CA LYS A 25 3.84 1.80 -11.35
C LYS A 25 4.77 1.03 -10.40
N THR A 26 5.55 1.77 -9.61
CA THR A 26 6.40 1.23 -8.56
C THR A 26 5.55 0.77 -7.37
N LYS A 27 6.12 -0.07 -6.49
CA LYS A 27 5.40 -0.58 -5.31
C LYS A 27 4.83 0.56 -4.43
N PRO A 28 5.59 1.62 -4.11
CA PRO A 28 5.08 2.76 -3.35
C PRO A 28 3.93 3.49 -4.05
N GLU A 29 4.05 3.76 -5.35
CA GLU A 29 2.99 4.43 -6.12
C GLU A 29 1.68 3.63 -6.14
N ILE A 30 1.77 2.29 -6.21
CA ILE A 30 0.59 1.42 -6.16
C ILE A 30 -0.07 1.50 -4.79
N ILE A 31 0.74 1.50 -3.72
CA ILE A 31 0.26 1.61 -2.34
C ILE A 31 -0.42 2.96 -2.13
N HIS A 32 0.20 4.07 -2.57
CA HIS A 32 -0.39 5.40 -2.49
C HIS A 32 -1.74 5.48 -3.20
N ALA A 33 -1.86 4.88 -4.38
CA ALA A 33 -3.13 4.82 -5.11
C ALA A 33 -4.21 4.05 -4.33
N ILE A 34 -3.85 2.92 -3.72
CA ILE A 34 -4.78 2.14 -2.88
C ILE A 34 -5.21 2.96 -1.66
N GLN A 35 -4.27 3.60 -0.95
CA GLN A 35 -4.59 4.42 0.22
C GLN A 35 -5.59 5.53 -0.12
N LEU A 36 -5.39 6.24 -1.23
CA LEU A 36 -6.33 7.28 -1.68
C LEU A 36 -7.69 6.70 -2.07
N ALA A 37 -7.73 5.55 -2.73
CA ALA A 37 -8.99 4.88 -3.10
C ALA A 37 -9.76 4.35 -1.88
N GLU A 38 -9.07 3.98 -0.80
CA GLU A 38 -9.68 3.65 0.50
C GLU A 38 -10.18 4.88 1.27
N GLY A 39 -9.94 6.10 0.76
CA GLY A 39 -10.27 7.36 1.44
C GLY A 39 -9.24 7.78 2.48
N ASN A 40 -8.09 7.10 2.54
CA ASN A 40 -6.96 7.44 3.40
C ASN A 40 -6.03 8.46 2.72
N VAL A 41 -5.09 9.00 3.50
CA VAL A 41 -3.96 9.77 2.97
C VAL A 41 -2.87 8.83 2.45
N ASP A 42 -2.11 9.27 1.46
CA ASP A 42 -1.00 8.53 0.83
C ASP A 42 0.27 8.50 1.72
N CYS A 43 0.12 8.03 2.96
CA CYS A 43 1.12 8.13 4.02
C CYS A 43 2.25 7.10 3.94
N PHE A 44 2.19 6.12 3.03
CA PHE A 44 3.19 5.06 2.92
C PHE A 44 4.59 5.65 2.74
N GLY A 45 5.51 5.31 3.66
CA GLY A 45 6.89 5.82 3.69
C GLY A 45 7.05 7.28 4.12
N LYS A 46 5.97 7.99 4.48
CA LYS A 46 6.01 9.41 4.89
C LYS A 46 6.01 9.60 6.41
N ILE A 47 5.40 8.68 7.17
CA ILE A 47 5.23 8.81 8.62
C ILE A 47 6.15 7.78 9.34
N PRO A 48 7.32 8.20 9.85
CA PRO A 48 8.24 7.29 10.53
C PRO A 48 7.72 6.79 11.88
N THR A 49 6.87 7.57 12.56
CA THR A 49 6.30 7.25 13.88
C THR A 49 4.86 6.73 13.80
N CYS A 50 4.50 6.03 12.71
CA CYS A 50 3.14 5.56 12.49
C CYS A 50 2.71 4.55 13.57
N THR A 51 1.70 4.91 14.36
CA THR A 51 1.13 4.09 15.44
C THR A 51 0.07 3.09 14.97
N LEU A 52 -0.29 3.12 13.68
CA LEU A 52 -1.33 2.27 13.13
C LEU A 52 -0.79 0.85 12.90
N ASN A 53 -1.08 -0.04 13.85
CA ASN A 53 -0.59 -1.42 13.84
C ASN A 53 -1.34 -2.29 12.84
N ASP A 54 -2.63 -2.01 12.63
CA ASP A 54 -3.50 -2.75 11.71
C ASP A 54 -3.49 -2.13 10.30
N CYS A 55 -2.29 -1.95 9.74
CA CYS A 55 -2.12 -1.46 8.38
C CYS A 55 -1.54 -2.57 7.52
N MET A 56 -2.25 -2.92 6.43
CA MET A 56 -1.83 -3.92 5.43
C MET A 56 -0.40 -3.66 4.90
N PHE A 57 0.00 -2.39 4.79
CA PHE A 57 1.29 -2.00 4.25
C PHE A 57 2.41 -1.93 5.31
N ARG A 58 2.09 -2.09 6.61
CA ARG A 58 3.03 -1.84 7.72
C ARG A 58 4.33 -2.63 7.59
N ALA A 59 4.23 -3.90 7.19
CA ALA A 59 5.38 -4.80 7.03
C ALA A 59 6.42 -4.28 6.02
N ASP A 60 6.00 -3.45 5.07
CA ASP A 60 6.85 -2.84 4.04
C ASP A 60 7.03 -1.32 4.22
N CYS A 61 6.31 -0.70 5.18
CA CYS A 61 6.25 0.76 5.34
C CYS A 61 7.29 1.32 6.30
N ILE A 62 7.54 0.60 7.40
CA ILE A 62 8.52 1.01 8.41
C ILE A 62 9.72 0.09 8.23
N PRO A 63 10.92 0.62 7.91
CA PRO A 63 12.13 -0.20 7.91
C PRO A 63 12.32 -0.80 9.32
N ALA A 64 12.65 -2.09 9.35
CA ALA A 64 12.86 -2.85 10.59
C ALA A 64 13.94 -2.23 11.49
#